data_AF-A0A3B8L522-F1
#
_entry.id   AF-A0A3B8L522-F1
#
_cell.length_a   1.000
_cell.length_b   1.000
_cell.length_c   1.000
_cell.angle_alpha   90.00
_cell.angle_beta   90.00
_cell.angle_gamma   90.00
#
_symmetry.space_group_name_H-M   'P 1'
#
loop_
_entity.id
_entity.type
_entity.pdbx_description
1 polymer ?
#
loop_
_entity_poly.entity_id
_entity_poly.type
_entity_poly.pdbx_seq_one_letter_code
_entity_poly.pdbx_strand_id
1 'polypeptide(L)' 'QAKDIEVLEGLEAVRRRPAMYIGTTDNRGLHHLLWELVDNSVDEFLAGETDRINVTLHKDGSS' A
#
# COMPACT_ATOMS: atom_id res chain seq x y z
N GLN A 1 -21.87 -21.51 -22.11
CA GLN A 1 -21.14 -21.92 -20.90
C GLN A 1 -19.91 -21.02 -20.82
N ALA A 2 -19.85 -20.18 -19.78
CA ALA A 2 -18.74 -19.31 -19.35
C ALA A 2 -19.25 -18.48 -18.14
N LYS A 3 -19.94 -19.14 -17.20
CA LYS A 3 -20.56 -18.44 -16.05
C LYS A 3 -19.68 -18.46 -14.80
N ASP A 4 -18.60 -19.24 -14.80
CA ASP A 4 -17.78 -19.52 -13.61
C ASP A 4 -16.44 -18.76 -13.61
N ILE A 5 -16.20 -17.87 -14.59
CA ILE A 5 -15.01 -17.01 -14.62
C ILE A 5 -15.43 -15.60 -14.24
N GLU A 6 -14.86 -15.12 -13.15
CA GLU A 6 -15.06 -13.76 -12.63
C GLU A 6 -13.81 -12.92 -12.94
N VAL A 7 -13.99 -11.76 -13.57
CA VAL A 7 -12.93 -10.77 -13.79
C VAL A 7 -13.04 -9.72 -12.70
N LEU A 8 -11.96 -9.53 -11.94
CA LEU A 8 -11.88 -8.52 -10.88
C LEU A 8 -11.26 -7.25 -11.46
N GLU A 9 -11.98 -6.13 -11.39
CA GLU A 9 -11.54 -4.86 -11.98
C GLU A 9 -10.83 -3.95 -10.99
N GLY A 10 -9.82 -3.22 -11.46
CA GLY A 10 -9.08 -2.24 -10.67
C GLY A 10 -8.51 -2.81 -9.37
N LEU A 11 -8.91 -2.23 -8.23
CA LEU A 11 -8.42 -2.62 -6.90
C LEU A 11 -9.14 -3.81 -6.30
N GLU A 12 -10.11 -4.40 -6.99
CA GLU A 12 -10.91 -5.50 -6.47
C GLU A 12 -10.05 -6.75 -6.23
N ALA A 13 -9.12 -7.05 -7.15
CA ALA A 13 -8.16 -8.13 -6.99
C ALA A 13 -7.26 -7.94 -5.75
N VAL A 14 -6.80 -6.70 -5.52
CA VAL A 14 -5.98 -6.32 -4.36
C VAL A 14 -6.73 -6.54 -3.07
N ARG A 15 -7.98 -6.07 -2.99
CA ARG A 15 -8.82 -6.21 -1.80
C ARG A 15 -9.20 -7.67 -1.52
N ARG A 16 -9.42 -8.47 -2.57
CA ARG A 16 -9.81 -9.87 -2.43
C ARG A 16 -8.63 -10.78 -2.08
N ARG A 17 -7.41 -10.43 -2.47
CA ARG A 17 -6.18 -11.19 -2.20
C ARG A 17 -5.03 -10.28 -1.72
N PRO A 18 -5.19 -9.58 -0.59
CA PRO A 18 -4.22 -8.56 -0.15
C PRO A 18 -2.83 -9.13 0.11
N ALA A 19 -2.73 -10.35 0.66
CA ALA A 19 -1.44 -10.99 0.90
C ALA A 19 -0.57 -11.18 -0.36
N MET A 20 -1.17 -11.21 -1.56
CA MET A 20 -0.42 -11.25 -2.82
C MET A 20 0.34 -9.95 -3.09
N TYR A 21 -0.15 -8.82 -2.56
CA TYR A 21 0.38 -7.49 -2.80
C TYR A 21 1.19 -6.96 -1.62
N ILE A 22 0.77 -7.27 -0.38
CA ILE A 22 1.42 -6.77 0.85
C ILE A 22 2.05 -7.90 1.70
N GLY A 23 2.17 -9.10 1.14
CA GLY A 23 2.77 -10.29 1.77
C GLY A 23 1.90 -10.99 2.82
N THR A 24 1.26 -10.24 3.71
CA THR A 24 0.40 -10.74 4.80
C THR A 24 -0.64 -9.70 5.20
N THR A 25 -1.66 -10.08 5.97
CA THR A 25 -2.66 -9.18 6.56
C THR A 25 -2.47 -8.97 8.06
N ASP A 26 -1.35 -9.44 8.62
CA ASP A 26 -0.93 -9.13 9.99
C ASP A 26 -0.16 -7.79 10.07
N ASN A 27 0.36 -7.47 11.26
CA ASN A 27 1.09 -6.23 11.52
C ASN A 27 2.22 -5.95 10.52
N ARG A 28 2.88 -6.96 9.95
CA ARG A 28 3.93 -6.78 8.94
C ARG A 28 3.36 -6.22 7.64
N GLY A 29 2.19 -6.68 7.23
CA GLY A 29 1.49 -6.16 6.04
C GLY A 29 1.03 -4.71 6.25
N LEU A 30 0.59 -4.37 7.46
CA LEU A 30 0.29 -2.98 7.82
C LEU A 30 1.53 -2.07 7.70
N HIS A 31 2.67 -2.51 8.22
CA HIS A 31 3.92 -1.74 8.08
C HIS A 31 4.42 -1.70 6.64
N HIS A 32 4.15 -2.73 5.83
CA HIS A 32 4.48 -2.73 4.41
C HIS A 32 3.78 -1.59 3.66
N LEU A 33 2.49 -1.35 3.93
CA LEU A 33 1.77 -0.21 3.38
C LEU A 33 2.41 1.14 3.73
N LEU A 34 2.93 1.28 4.97
CA LEU A 34 3.68 2.47 5.37
C LEU A 34 4.99 2.59 4.59
N TRP A 35 5.73 1.49 4.43
CA TRP A 35 6.99 1.49 3.67
C TRP A 35 6.78 1.90 2.22
N GLU A 36 5.74 1.43 1.54
CA GLU A 36 5.41 1.85 0.18
C GLU A 36 5.23 3.38 0.07
N LEU A 37 4.61 4.03 1.07
CA LEU A 37 4.47 5.49 1.07
C LEU A 37 5.80 6.20 1.34
N VAL A 38 6.60 5.68 2.27
CA VAL A 38 7.91 6.24 2.61
C VAL A 38 8.89 6.08 1.44
N ASP A 39 8.91 4.93 0.78
CA ASP A 39 9.82 4.62 -0.33
C ASP A 39 9.51 5.52 -1.53
N ASN A 40 8.23 5.71 -1.89
CA ASN A 40 7.85 6.69 -2.91
C ASN A 40 8.29 8.12 -2.52
N SER A 41 8.21 8.48 -1.24
CA SER A 41 8.67 9.79 -0.77
C SER A 41 10.20 9.93 -0.84
N VAL A 42 10.95 8.84 -0.61
CA VAL A 42 12.40 8.78 -0.76
C VAL A 42 12.80 8.89 -2.23
N ASP A 43 12.05 8.28 -3.15
CA ASP A 43 12.29 8.41 -4.58
C ASP A 43 12.20 9.88 -5.04
N GLU A 44 11.22 10.64 -4.55
CA GLU A 44 11.09 12.08 -4.80
C GLU A 44 12.25 12.89 -4.20
N PHE A 45 12.74 12.51 -3.00
CA PHE A 45 13.93 13.12 -2.41
C PHE A 45 15.18 12.83 -3.27
N LEU A 46 15.34 11.60 -3.76
CA LEU A 46 16.46 11.20 -4.62
C LEU A 46 16.40 11.89 -6.00
N ALA A 47 15.20 12.21 -6.48
CA ALA A 47 14.99 13.02 -7.68
C ALA A 47 15.31 14.52 -7.46
N GLY A 48 15.45 14.96 -6.21
CA GLY A 48 15.70 16.35 -5.85
C GLY A 48 14.44 17.22 -5.77
N GLU A 49 13.26 16.61 -5.77
CA GLU A 49 11.95 17.29 -5.76
C GLU A 49 11.40 17.48 -4.33
N THR A 50 12.04 16.87 -3.32
CA THR A 50 11.71 17.00 -1.89
C THR A 50 12.98 17.09 -1.05
N ASP A 51 12.96 17.87 0.03
CA ASP A 51 14.08 18.01 0.98
C ASP A 51 13.75 17.51 2.40
N ARG A 52 12.48 17.24 2.69
CA ARG A 52 11.99 16.83 4.01
C ARG A 52 10.76 15.93 3.92
N ILE A 53 10.83 14.79 4.60
CA ILE A 53 9.71 13.85 4.78
C ILE A 53 9.25 13.91 6.24
N ASN A 54 7.95 14.08 6.49
CA ASN A 54 7.37 14.07 7.84
C ASN A 54 6.38 12.91 7.97
N VAL A 55 6.58 12.04 8.95
CA VAL A 55 5.66 10.94 9.28
C VAL A 55 4.98 11.25 10.61
N THR A 56 3.64 11.24 10.63
CA THR A 56 2.84 11.49 11.83
C THR A 56 1.99 10.28 12.15
N LEU A 57 2.10 9.77 13.37
CA LEU A 57 1.19 8.75 13.88
C LEU A 57 0.06 9.43 14.65
N HIS A 58 -1.16 9.40 14.10
CA HIS A 58 -2.33 9.98 14.73
C HIS A 58 -2.83 9.09 15.89
N LYS A 59 -3.30 9.73 16.97
CA LYS A 59 -3.72 9.03 18.19
C LYS A 59 -4.97 8.16 18.02
N ASP A 60 -5.81 8.49 17.04
CA ASP A 60 -7.02 7.75 16.68
C ASP A 60 -6.75 6.63 15.66
N GLY A 61 -5.49 6.47 15.23
CA GLY A 61 -5.12 5.48 14.22
C GLY A 61 -5.58 5.85 12.82
N SER A 62 -6.01 7.09 12.57
CA SER A 62 -6.28 7.56 11.22
C SER A 62 -4.97 7.76 10.45
N SER A 63 -4.98 7.41 9.17
CA SER A 63 -3.97 7.80 8.19
C SER A 63 -4.50 8.94 7.32
#